data_AF-A0A067Q986-F1
#
_entry.id   AF-A0A067Q986-F1
#
_cell.length_a   1.000
_cell.length_b   1.000
_cell.length_c   1.000
_cell.angle_alpha   90.00
_cell.angle_beta   90.00
_cell.angle_gamma   90.00
#
_symmetry.space_group_name_H-M   'P 1'
#
loop_
_entity.id
_entity.type
_entity.pdbx_description
1 polymer ?
#
loop_
_entity_poly.entity_id
_entity_poly.type
_entity_poly.pdbx_seq_one_letter_code
_entity_poly.pdbx_strand_id
1 'polypeptide(L)'
;MDLPLQKDMEENFRRNPQRSIVAARLGSLPDCFIVSNGWHLVPRAASLGALDVFFHHLLKSKAPPPPPDWSAVDHSQYQLQLFSLLGLGNIGPLSSKDHSTLVRLIEAWPAIFEWCSFLCPPSITPPSVVVDENRDFATGTISFCLFSLTQSPQLLGVMRAAPGTIELATRLWLREDTMFRPPGVVFPAPSALLNQLLVPRQPEMLSKIVQVSGETLSTVIELALYRLITSSEPAHIDIYDVKYHMDLIFGLTSNVDHPLRDAFLNANAIVIATGALVALSREFDCGDIDDAKNPHVTVAIASILVYLKTFLEDTDGFTFISLSLRASLLLPLAWSGRMIFMSTEEEQELRISLLSALPRYLVYHSVIGAARSSLQTLKSSGLLGQAGKFSIGSREHWDRFEALLEDRARDSDVFDALEKMKRFCANSECTGRGLFQANLTKMCMGCRSVFYCSKPCQSSDWKRGDHRGF
;
A
#
# COMPACT_ATOMS: atom_id res chain seq x y z
N MET A 1 0.58 -10.06 -31.94
CA MET A 1 0.38 -9.17 -33.10
C MET A 1 1.67 -8.38 -33.26
N ASP A 2 2.28 -8.38 -34.45
CA ASP A 2 3.59 -7.74 -34.64
C ASP A 2 3.48 -6.21 -34.51
N LEU A 3 4.44 -5.59 -33.81
CA LEU A 3 4.50 -4.12 -33.59
C LEU A 3 4.31 -3.27 -34.87
N PRO A 4 4.85 -3.65 -36.05
CA PRO A 4 4.60 -2.90 -37.29
C PRO A 4 3.14 -2.91 -37.71
N LEU A 5 2.45 -4.05 -37.59
CA LEU A 5 1.05 -4.19 -37.96
C LEU A 5 0.16 -3.29 -37.08
N GLN A 6 0.49 -3.18 -35.78
CA GLN A 6 -0.24 -2.30 -34.87
C GLN A 6 -0.12 -0.82 -35.28
N LYS A 7 1.07 -0.36 -35.69
CA LYS A 7 1.27 1.03 -36.14
C LYS A 7 0.46 1.36 -37.39
N ASP A 8 0.48 0.47 -38.39
CA ASP A 8 -0.28 0.67 -39.63
C ASP A 8 -1.78 0.74 -39.36
N MET A 9 -2.25 -0.11 -38.47
CA MET A 9 -3.63 -0.16 -38.01
C MET A 9 -4.06 1.12 -37.26
N GLU A 10 -3.20 1.63 -36.37
CA GLU A 10 -3.42 2.91 -35.67
C GLU A 10 -3.44 4.10 -36.65
N GLU A 11 -2.54 4.13 -37.63
CA GLU A 11 -2.55 5.15 -38.68
C GLU A 11 -3.83 5.10 -39.51
N ASN A 12 -4.28 3.89 -39.88
CA ASN A 12 -5.52 3.70 -40.63
C ASN A 12 -6.73 4.17 -39.83
N PHE A 13 -6.78 3.91 -38.52
CA PHE A 13 -7.84 4.40 -37.65
C PHE A 13 -7.83 5.93 -37.54
N ARG A 14 -6.66 6.57 -37.44
CA ARG A 14 -6.56 8.04 -37.45
C ARG A 14 -7.08 8.64 -38.76
N ARG A 15 -6.78 8.00 -39.90
CA ARG A 15 -7.23 8.43 -41.24
C ARG A 15 -8.74 8.25 -41.41
N ASN A 16 -9.31 7.12 -40.99
CA ASN A 16 -10.74 6.82 -41.16
C ASN A 16 -11.36 6.11 -39.93
N PRO A 17 -11.63 6.85 -38.84
CA PRO A 17 -12.12 6.26 -37.60
C PRO A 17 -13.52 5.66 -37.74
N GLN A 18 -14.38 6.24 -38.59
CA GLN A 18 -15.74 5.75 -38.80
C GLN A 18 -15.76 4.33 -39.35
N ARG A 19 -14.87 4.02 -40.31
CA ARG A 19 -14.79 2.68 -40.92
C ARG A 19 -14.48 1.62 -39.86
N SER A 20 -13.47 1.85 -39.02
CA SER A 20 -13.10 0.90 -37.97
C SER A 20 -14.13 0.82 -36.86
N ILE A 21 -14.79 1.92 -36.48
CA ILE A 21 -15.90 1.90 -35.49
C ILE A 21 -17.04 1.02 -36.01
N VAL A 22 -17.44 1.17 -37.28
CA VAL A 22 -18.50 0.35 -37.88
C VAL A 22 -18.06 -1.12 -37.96
N ALA A 23 -16.84 -1.40 -38.42
CA ALA A 23 -16.33 -2.76 -38.52
C ALA A 23 -16.22 -3.44 -37.14
N ALA A 24 -15.73 -2.72 -36.12
CA ALA A 24 -15.66 -3.17 -34.74
C ALA A 24 -17.05 -3.49 -34.17
N ARG A 25 -18.05 -2.64 -34.46
CA ARG A 25 -19.45 -2.88 -34.07
C ARG A 25 -20.02 -4.16 -34.70
N LEU A 26 -19.63 -4.46 -35.94
CA LEU A 26 -20.00 -5.68 -36.65
C LEU A 26 -19.22 -6.93 -36.20
N GLY A 27 -18.30 -6.79 -35.24
CA GLY A 27 -17.56 -7.92 -34.66
C GLY A 27 -16.18 -8.18 -35.29
N SER A 28 -15.63 -7.24 -36.07
CA SER A 28 -14.23 -7.32 -36.52
C SER A 28 -13.29 -7.24 -35.32
N LEU A 29 -12.67 -8.36 -34.95
CA LEU A 29 -11.70 -8.42 -33.84
C LEU A 29 -10.54 -7.42 -34.01
N PRO A 30 -9.89 -7.32 -35.19
CA PRO A 30 -8.78 -6.39 -35.35
C PRO A 30 -9.23 -4.93 -35.23
N ASP A 31 -10.38 -4.55 -35.80
CA ASP A 31 -10.90 -3.18 -35.62
C ASP A 31 -11.34 -2.91 -34.19
N CYS A 32 -11.91 -3.89 -33.49
CA CYS A 32 -12.30 -3.74 -32.09
C CYS A 32 -11.08 -3.51 -31.20
N PHE A 33 -9.98 -4.25 -31.43
CA PHE A 33 -8.70 -4.03 -30.75
C PHE A 33 -8.12 -2.64 -31.03
N ILE A 34 -8.16 -2.15 -32.27
CA ILE A 34 -7.68 -0.80 -32.58
C ILE A 34 -8.55 0.25 -31.90
N VAL A 35 -9.87 0.13 -32.04
CA VAL A 35 -10.81 1.07 -31.44
C VAL A 35 -10.63 1.09 -29.92
N SER A 36 -10.47 -0.07 -29.26
CA SER A 36 -10.26 -0.13 -27.80
C SER A 36 -9.00 0.59 -27.33
N ASN A 37 -7.90 0.49 -28.07
CA ASN A 37 -6.62 1.10 -27.71
C ASN A 37 -6.48 2.56 -28.17
N GLY A 38 -7.12 2.94 -29.27
CA GLY A 38 -6.83 4.20 -29.96
C GLY A 38 -7.92 5.26 -29.91
N TRP A 39 -9.15 4.95 -29.48
CA TRP A 39 -10.28 5.88 -29.61
C TRP A 39 -10.06 7.21 -28.88
N HIS A 40 -9.40 7.21 -27.73
CA HIS A 40 -9.09 8.41 -26.95
C HIS A 40 -8.06 9.33 -27.64
N LEU A 41 -7.28 8.80 -28.58
CA LEU A 41 -6.31 9.57 -29.39
C LEU A 41 -6.97 10.32 -30.55
N VAL A 42 -8.26 10.04 -30.84
CA VAL A 42 -9.02 10.67 -31.90
C VAL A 42 -10.20 11.40 -31.27
N PRO A 43 -10.12 12.74 -31.05
CA PRO A 43 -11.13 13.49 -30.28
C PRO A 43 -12.58 13.30 -30.75
N ARG A 44 -12.78 13.07 -32.06
CA ARG A 44 -14.10 12.81 -32.65
C ARG A 44 -14.59 11.36 -32.53
N ALA A 45 -13.76 10.40 -32.14
CA ALA A 45 -14.16 8.98 -32.13
C ALA A 45 -15.32 8.71 -31.16
N ALA A 46 -15.37 9.40 -30.03
CA ALA A 46 -16.48 9.32 -29.09
C ALA A 46 -17.81 9.76 -29.74
N SER A 47 -17.82 10.90 -30.44
CA SER A 47 -19.02 11.40 -31.15
C SER A 47 -19.38 10.58 -32.39
N LEU A 48 -18.42 9.83 -32.94
CA LEU A 48 -18.65 8.85 -34.02
C LEU A 48 -19.20 7.50 -33.52
N GLY A 49 -19.44 7.35 -32.21
CA GLY A 49 -20.07 6.15 -31.64
C GLY A 49 -19.08 5.06 -31.20
N ALA A 50 -17.81 5.40 -30.91
CA ALA A 50 -16.85 4.42 -30.39
C ALA A 50 -17.35 3.73 -29.10
N LEU A 51 -17.96 4.50 -28.18
CA LEU A 51 -18.53 3.93 -26.95
C LEU A 51 -19.72 2.99 -27.23
N ASP A 52 -20.49 3.24 -28.29
CA ASP A 52 -21.61 2.39 -28.69
C ASP A 52 -21.13 0.99 -29.08
N VAL A 53 -19.91 0.87 -29.62
CA VAL A 53 -19.28 -0.42 -29.92
C VAL A 53 -19.11 -1.22 -28.64
N PHE A 54 -18.53 -0.61 -27.60
CA PHE A 54 -18.23 -1.30 -26.36
C PHE A 54 -19.51 -1.72 -25.63
N PHE A 55 -20.48 -0.82 -25.52
CA PHE A 55 -21.77 -1.14 -24.92
C PHE A 55 -22.53 -2.21 -25.72
N HIS A 56 -22.43 -2.20 -27.05
CA HIS A 56 -23.07 -3.21 -27.89
C HIS A 56 -22.54 -4.63 -27.63
N HIS A 57 -21.23 -4.79 -27.40
CA HIS A 57 -20.63 -6.09 -27.12
C HIS A 57 -20.82 -6.52 -25.66
N LEU A 58 -20.98 -5.57 -24.75
CA LEU A 58 -21.23 -5.79 -23.32
C LEU A 58 -22.72 -5.78 -22.94
N LEU A 59 -23.63 -5.94 -23.90
CA LEU A 59 -25.06 -6.07 -23.60
C LEU A 59 -25.31 -7.28 -22.69
N LYS A 60 -26.21 -7.10 -21.71
CA LYS A 60 -26.62 -8.16 -20.79
C LYS A 60 -27.19 -9.38 -21.51
N SER A 61 -27.95 -9.17 -22.59
CA SER A 61 -28.51 -10.26 -23.40
C SER A 61 -27.47 -11.12 -24.11
N LYS A 62 -26.20 -10.66 -24.19
CA LYS A 62 -25.09 -11.42 -24.75
C LYS A 62 -24.27 -12.14 -23.67
N ALA A 63 -24.46 -11.81 -22.38
CA ALA A 63 -23.74 -12.46 -21.31
C ALA A 63 -24.16 -13.94 -21.24
N PRO A 64 -23.21 -14.87 -21.36
CA PRO A 64 -23.53 -16.29 -21.21
C PRO A 64 -23.98 -16.59 -19.76
N PRO A 65 -24.85 -17.59 -19.56
CA PRO A 65 -25.16 -18.06 -18.23
C PRO A 65 -23.89 -18.63 -17.56
N PRO A 66 -23.81 -18.65 -16.22
CA PRO A 66 -22.74 -19.35 -15.52
C PRO A 66 -22.61 -20.79 -16.04
N PRO A 67 -21.42 -21.22 -16.48
CA PRO A 67 -21.22 -22.57 -16.98
C PRO A 67 -21.28 -23.56 -15.81
N PRO A 68 -21.61 -24.83 -16.07
CA PRO A 68 -21.57 -25.86 -15.04
C PRO A 68 -20.14 -26.12 -14.53
N ASP A 69 -19.14 -25.88 -15.37
CA ASP A 69 -17.72 -26.02 -15.05
C ASP A 69 -16.93 -24.82 -15.60
N TRP A 70 -16.35 -24.03 -14.69
CA TRP A 70 -15.55 -22.86 -15.02
C TRP A 70 -14.19 -23.21 -15.61
N SER A 71 -13.70 -24.43 -15.41
CA SER A 71 -12.40 -24.87 -15.96
C SER A 71 -12.46 -25.11 -17.47
N ALA A 72 -13.66 -25.29 -18.02
CA ALA A 72 -13.88 -25.51 -19.45
C ALA A 72 -14.12 -24.22 -20.25
N VAL A 73 -14.10 -23.04 -19.61
CA VAL A 73 -14.36 -21.77 -20.30
C VAL A 73 -13.15 -21.33 -21.10
N ASP A 74 -13.30 -21.38 -22.42
CA ASP A 74 -12.31 -20.81 -23.35
C ASP A 74 -12.48 -19.29 -23.44
N HIS A 75 -11.61 -18.55 -22.73
CA HIS A 75 -11.61 -17.09 -22.74
C HIS A 75 -11.37 -16.48 -24.13
N SER A 76 -10.80 -17.22 -25.08
CA SER A 76 -10.56 -16.71 -26.44
C SER A 76 -11.85 -16.44 -27.22
N GLN A 77 -12.96 -17.08 -26.83
CA GLN A 77 -14.28 -16.85 -27.44
C GLN A 77 -14.87 -15.47 -27.08
N TYR A 78 -14.33 -14.81 -26.05
CA TYR A 78 -14.85 -13.55 -25.52
C TYR A 78 -13.92 -12.35 -25.79
N GLN A 79 -13.07 -12.45 -26.82
CA GLN A 79 -12.12 -11.37 -27.18
C GLN A 79 -12.81 -10.04 -27.48
N LEU A 80 -13.98 -10.03 -28.13
CA LEU A 80 -14.73 -8.80 -28.40
C LEU A 80 -15.16 -8.09 -27.10
N GLN A 81 -15.57 -8.85 -26.09
CA GLN A 81 -15.94 -8.32 -24.78
C GLN A 81 -14.73 -7.83 -24.02
N LEU A 82 -13.61 -8.56 -24.06
CA LEU A 82 -12.35 -8.13 -23.45
C LEU A 82 -11.84 -6.83 -24.08
N PHE A 83 -11.83 -6.71 -25.42
CA PHE A 83 -11.48 -5.45 -26.07
C PHE A 83 -12.47 -4.33 -25.76
N SER A 84 -13.75 -4.65 -25.57
CA SER A 84 -14.73 -3.66 -25.14
C SER A 84 -14.48 -3.16 -23.72
N LEU A 85 -14.12 -4.05 -22.79
CA LEU A 85 -13.70 -3.67 -21.42
C LEU A 85 -12.40 -2.85 -21.44
N LEU A 86 -11.42 -3.24 -22.26
CA LEU A 86 -10.20 -2.46 -22.47
C LEU A 86 -10.50 -1.06 -23.00
N GLY A 87 -11.42 -0.96 -23.97
CA GLY A 87 -11.90 0.30 -24.54
C GLY A 87 -12.53 1.20 -23.49
N LEU A 88 -13.37 0.65 -22.60
CA LEU A 88 -13.92 1.36 -21.45
C LEU A 88 -12.84 1.73 -20.42
N GLY A 89 -11.79 0.92 -20.24
CA GLY A 89 -10.65 1.25 -19.39
C GLY A 89 -9.90 2.50 -19.86
N ASN A 90 -9.91 2.78 -21.17
CA ASN A 90 -9.33 3.99 -21.73
C ASN A 90 -10.23 5.24 -21.64
N ILE A 91 -11.39 5.16 -20.97
CA ILE A 91 -12.27 6.33 -20.77
C ILE A 91 -11.65 7.39 -19.87
N GLY A 92 -10.83 6.95 -18.90
CA GLY A 92 -9.97 7.78 -18.07
C GLY A 92 -10.57 9.15 -17.66
N PRO A 93 -9.80 10.25 -17.71
CA PRO A 93 -10.24 11.57 -17.26
C PRO A 93 -11.44 12.16 -18.02
N LEU A 94 -11.82 11.59 -19.17
CA LEU A 94 -12.88 12.14 -20.04
C LEU A 94 -14.26 12.07 -19.37
N SER A 95 -14.50 11.08 -18.51
CA SER A 95 -15.79 10.91 -17.83
C SER A 95 -16.17 12.07 -16.91
N SER A 96 -15.19 12.87 -16.45
CA SER A 96 -15.46 13.99 -15.54
C SER A 96 -16.14 15.19 -16.23
N LYS A 97 -16.00 15.30 -17.56
CA LYS A 97 -16.46 16.49 -18.32
C LYS A 97 -17.72 16.26 -19.13
N ASP A 98 -18.02 15.02 -19.51
CA ASP A 98 -19.20 14.69 -20.32
C ASP A 98 -20.24 13.92 -19.50
N HIS A 99 -21.25 14.66 -19.04
CA HIS A 99 -22.37 14.11 -18.28
C HIS A 99 -23.13 13.04 -19.07
N SER A 100 -23.24 13.16 -20.40
CA SER A 100 -23.98 12.20 -21.22
C SER A 100 -23.31 10.83 -21.25
N THR A 101 -21.99 10.80 -21.39
CA THR A 101 -21.20 9.57 -21.30
C THR A 101 -21.32 8.92 -19.93
N LEU A 102 -21.29 9.72 -18.85
CA LEU A 102 -21.43 9.21 -17.48
C LEU A 102 -22.80 8.56 -17.22
N VAL A 103 -23.89 9.20 -17.65
CA VAL A 103 -25.25 8.62 -17.55
C VAL A 103 -25.31 7.26 -18.23
N ARG A 104 -24.77 7.17 -19.46
CA ARG A 104 -24.72 5.91 -20.22
C ARG A 104 -23.89 4.82 -19.54
N LEU A 105 -22.77 5.18 -18.91
CA LEU A 105 -21.96 4.24 -18.13
C LEU A 105 -22.73 3.70 -16.92
N ILE A 106 -23.45 4.57 -16.20
CA ILE A 106 -24.27 4.18 -15.06
C ILE A 106 -25.39 3.22 -15.51
N GLU A 107 -26.06 3.52 -16.62
CA GLU A 107 -27.10 2.66 -17.20
C GLU A 107 -26.54 1.30 -17.67
N ALA A 108 -25.33 1.29 -18.23
CA ALA A 108 -24.66 0.08 -18.71
C ALA A 108 -23.98 -0.75 -17.59
N TRP A 109 -23.77 -0.17 -16.40
CA TRP A 109 -23.01 -0.79 -15.31
C TRP A 109 -23.47 -2.21 -14.96
N PRO A 110 -24.78 -2.52 -14.81
CA PRO A 110 -25.21 -3.89 -14.49
C PRO A 110 -24.72 -4.93 -15.51
N ALA A 111 -24.71 -4.58 -16.79
CA ALA A 111 -24.26 -5.46 -17.86
C ALA A 111 -22.73 -5.60 -17.87
N ILE A 112 -22.01 -4.48 -17.66
CA ILE A 112 -20.54 -4.49 -17.52
C ILE A 112 -20.13 -5.39 -16.36
N PHE A 113 -20.77 -5.24 -15.20
CA PHE A 113 -20.47 -6.01 -14.00
C PHE A 113 -20.76 -7.51 -14.17
N GLU A 114 -21.86 -7.86 -14.85
CA GLU A 114 -22.22 -9.24 -15.16
C GLU A 114 -21.15 -9.91 -16.05
N TRP A 115 -20.67 -9.20 -17.08
CA TRP A 115 -19.55 -9.66 -17.91
C TRP A 115 -18.24 -9.81 -17.13
N CYS A 116 -17.88 -8.84 -16.30
CA CYS A 116 -16.67 -8.94 -15.47
C CYS A 116 -16.76 -10.12 -14.49
N SER A 117 -17.93 -10.37 -13.91
CA SER A 117 -18.17 -11.49 -13.00
C SER A 117 -18.13 -12.84 -13.71
N PHE A 118 -18.63 -12.91 -14.95
CA PHE A 118 -18.52 -14.12 -15.77
C PHE A 118 -17.07 -14.40 -16.17
N LEU A 119 -16.34 -13.39 -16.63
CA LEU A 119 -14.95 -13.54 -17.07
C LEU A 119 -13.96 -13.76 -15.91
N CYS A 120 -14.37 -13.47 -14.68
CA CYS A 120 -13.59 -13.69 -13.46
C CYS A 120 -14.41 -14.56 -12.47
N PRO A 121 -14.42 -15.89 -12.64
CA PRO A 121 -15.30 -16.76 -11.85
C PRO A 121 -14.92 -16.86 -10.36
N PRO A 122 -15.78 -17.41 -9.50
CA PRO A 122 -15.49 -17.54 -8.06
C PRO A 122 -14.45 -18.63 -7.76
N SER A 123 -14.42 -19.69 -8.56
CA SER A 123 -13.61 -20.90 -8.34
C SER A 123 -12.13 -20.73 -8.72
N ILE A 124 -11.58 -19.53 -8.59
CA ILE A 124 -10.17 -19.30 -8.84
C ILE A 124 -9.41 -19.91 -7.65
N THR A 125 -9.03 -21.18 -7.80
CA THR A 125 -7.99 -21.76 -6.98
C THR A 125 -6.77 -20.84 -7.00
N PRO A 126 -6.01 -20.76 -5.89
CA PRO A 126 -4.73 -20.04 -5.85
C PRO A 126 -3.93 -20.39 -7.10
N PRO A 127 -3.17 -19.42 -7.66
CA PRO A 127 -2.55 -19.56 -8.98
C PRO A 127 -1.91 -20.95 -9.10
N SER A 128 -2.52 -21.79 -9.95
CA SER A 128 -1.90 -23.05 -10.33
C SER A 128 -0.57 -22.71 -10.98
N VAL A 129 0.44 -23.55 -10.80
CA VAL A 129 1.79 -23.36 -11.37
C VAL A 129 1.76 -23.15 -12.91
N VAL A 130 0.66 -23.52 -13.57
CA VAL A 130 0.44 -23.28 -15.00
C VAL A 130 -0.05 -21.86 -15.25
N VAL A 131 0.80 -21.06 -15.92
CA VAL A 131 0.47 -19.74 -16.46
C VAL A 131 -0.62 -19.89 -17.52
N ASP A 132 -1.73 -19.15 -17.36
CA ASP A 132 -2.82 -19.07 -18.33
C ASP A 132 -2.89 -17.64 -18.86
N GLU A 133 -2.13 -17.36 -19.91
CA GLU A 133 -1.96 -16.03 -20.49
C GLU A 133 -3.30 -15.36 -20.86
N ASN A 134 -4.26 -16.13 -21.37
CA ASN A 134 -5.57 -15.60 -21.76
C ASN A 134 -6.36 -15.13 -20.54
N ARG A 135 -6.31 -15.92 -19.47
CA ARG A 135 -6.97 -15.61 -18.21
C ARG A 135 -6.30 -14.44 -17.50
N ASP A 136 -4.96 -14.40 -17.50
CA ASP A 136 -4.20 -13.30 -16.89
C ASP A 136 -4.43 -11.98 -17.65
N PHE A 137 -4.47 -12.03 -18.99
CA PHE A 137 -4.88 -10.89 -19.83
C PHE A 137 -6.31 -10.43 -19.53
N ALA A 138 -7.26 -11.37 -19.39
CA ALA A 138 -8.64 -11.05 -19.04
C ALA A 138 -8.72 -10.34 -17.68
N THR A 139 -8.06 -10.87 -16.65
CA THR A 139 -8.06 -10.26 -15.31
C THR A 139 -7.37 -8.89 -15.27
N GLY A 140 -6.27 -8.70 -16.00
CA GLY A 140 -5.60 -7.41 -16.13
C GLY A 140 -6.51 -6.38 -16.81
N THR A 141 -7.18 -6.79 -17.89
CA THR A 141 -8.14 -5.95 -18.63
C THR A 141 -9.34 -5.54 -17.77
N ILE A 142 -9.94 -6.49 -17.04
CA ILE A 142 -11.05 -6.21 -16.13
C ILE A 142 -10.61 -5.23 -15.04
N SER A 143 -9.46 -5.47 -14.41
CA SER A 143 -8.95 -4.61 -13.32
C SER A 143 -8.72 -3.18 -13.81
N PHE A 144 -8.09 -3.02 -14.97
CA PHE A 144 -7.88 -1.71 -15.59
C PHE A 144 -9.21 -1.02 -15.93
N CYS A 145 -10.15 -1.75 -16.54
CA CYS A 145 -11.48 -1.23 -16.85
C CYS A 145 -12.17 -0.70 -15.60
N LEU A 146 -12.29 -1.53 -14.57
CA LEU A 146 -12.98 -1.18 -13.33
C LEU A 146 -12.29 -0.02 -12.60
N PHE A 147 -10.96 -0.02 -12.50
CA PHE A 147 -10.23 1.09 -11.88
C PHE A 147 -10.47 2.42 -12.62
N SER A 148 -10.48 2.41 -13.95
CA SER A 148 -10.77 3.62 -14.73
C SER A 148 -12.20 4.12 -14.53
N LEU A 149 -13.17 3.22 -14.35
CA LEU A 149 -14.55 3.57 -14.03
C LEU A 149 -14.68 4.19 -12.62
N THR A 150 -13.85 3.77 -11.65
CA THR A 150 -13.85 4.37 -10.30
C THR A 150 -13.39 5.82 -10.25
N GLN A 151 -12.78 6.36 -11.32
CA GLN A 151 -12.36 7.76 -11.38
C GLN A 151 -13.55 8.75 -11.41
N SER A 152 -14.77 8.27 -11.70
CA SER A 152 -15.99 9.06 -11.57
C SER A 152 -16.64 8.83 -10.20
N PRO A 153 -16.77 9.85 -9.33
CA PRO A 153 -17.37 9.68 -8.00
C PRO A 153 -18.81 9.13 -8.04
N GLN A 154 -19.59 9.53 -9.05
CA GLN A 154 -20.98 9.07 -9.22
C GLN A 154 -21.02 7.58 -9.57
N LEU A 155 -20.17 7.15 -10.51
CA LEU A 155 -20.08 5.75 -10.90
C LEU A 155 -19.47 4.90 -9.78
N LEU A 156 -18.46 5.40 -9.07
CA LEU A 156 -17.90 4.76 -7.89
C LEU A 156 -18.97 4.48 -6.83
N GLY A 157 -19.89 5.42 -6.59
CA GLY A 157 -21.04 5.20 -5.70
C GLY A 157 -21.93 4.04 -6.16
N VAL A 158 -22.22 3.98 -7.47
CA VAL A 158 -23.01 2.88 -8.07
C VAL A 158 -22.28 1.54 -7.96
N MET A 159 -20.97 1.52 -8.23
CA MET A 159 -20.13 0.32 -8.12
C MET A 159 -20.08 -0.21 -6.68
N ARG A 160 -19.88 0.68 -5.69
CA ARG A 160 -19.88 0.31 -4.26
C ARG A 160 -21.23 -0.23 -3.79
N ALA A 161 -22.33 0.30 -4.31
CA ALA A 161 -23.67 -0.16 -3.99
C ALA A 161 -24.04 -1.51 -4.64
N ALA A 162 -23.35 -1.90 -5.72
CA ALA A 162 -23.63 -3.14 -6.43
C ALA A 162 -23.13 -4.38 -5.65
N PRO A 163 -24.00 -5.36 -5.34
CA PRO A 163 -23.59 -6.59 -4.66
C PRO A 163 -22.56 -7.39 -5.47
N GLY A 164 -21.53 -7.91 -4.81
CA GLY A 164 -20.48 -8.71 -5.44
C GLY A 164 -19.27 -7.91 -5.95
N THR A 165 -19.34 -6.57 -5.95
CA THR A 165 -18.24 -5.73 -6.48
C THR A 165 -16.96 -5.85 -5.64
N ILE A 166 -17.09 -5.86 -4.31
CA ILE A 166 -15.93 -6.05 -3.41
C ILE A 166 -15.36 -7.44 -3.54
N GLU A 167 -16.22 -8.44 -3.66
CA GLU A 167 -15.84 -9.83 -3.82
C GLU A 167 -15.13 -10.06 -5.16
N LEU A 168 -15.55 -9.39 -6.24
CA LEU A 168 -14.85 -9.37 -7.52
C LEU A 168 -13.49 -8.66 -7.43
N ALA A 169 -13.45 -7.45 -6.87
CA ALA A 169 -12.20 -6.70 -6.71
C ALA A 169 -11.17 -7.44 -5.85
N THR A 170 -11.62 -8.13 -4.80
CA THR A 170 -10.75 -8.96 -3.95
C THR A 170 -10.18 -10.13 -4.73
N ARG A 171 -10.99 -10.84 -5.54
CA ARG A 171 -10.50 -11.95 -6.39
C ARG A 171 -9.47 -11.50 -7.42
N LEU A 172 -9.66 -10.31 -8.01
CA LEU A 172 -8.67 -9.70 -8.88
C LEU A 172 -7.40 -9.38 -8.08
N TRP A 173 -7.53 -8.74 -6.92
CA TRP A 173 -6.38 -8.40 -6.07
C TRP A 173 -5.56 -9.64 -5.64
N LEU A 174 -6.20 -10.75 -5.29
CA LEU A 174 -5.52 -12.01 -4.92
C LEU A 174 -4.66 -12.60 -6.05
N ARG A 175 -4.89 -12.19 -7.31
CA ARG A 175 -4.16 -12.68 -8.48
C ARG A 175 -3.17 -11.70 -9.08
N GLU A 176 -3.08 -10.49 -8.56
CA GLU A 176 -2.30 -9.39 -9.15
C GLU A 176 -0.88 -9.80 -9.59
N ASP A 177 -0.19 -10.61 -8.79
CA ASP A 177 1.20 -11.03 -9.04
C ASP A 177 1.36 -11.95 -10.27
N THR A 178 0.27 -12.60 -10.73
CA THR A 178 0.30 -13.44 -11.94
C THR A 178 -0.25 -12.71 -13.16
N MET A 179 -0.78 -11.49 -13.01
CA MET A 179 -1.45 -10.81 -14.12
C MET A 179 -0.47 -10.21 -15.11
N PHE A 180 -0.85 -10.28 -16.39
CA PHE A 180 -0.24 -9.44 -17.40
C PHE A 180 -0.72 -7.99 -17.26
N ARG A 181 0.19 -7.04 -16.99
CA ARG A 181 -0.13 -5.61 -16.99
C ARG A 181 -0.37 -5.17 -18.43
N PRO A 182 -1.55 -4.61 -18.79
CA PRO A 182 -1.79 -4.10 -20.13
C PRO A 182 -0.74 -3.05 -20.53
N PRO A 183 -0.36 -2.94 -21.81
CA PRO A 183 0.62 -1.95 -22.24
C PRO A 183 0.20 -0.53 -21.84
N GLY A 184 1.13 0.22 -21.24
CA GLY A 184 0.88 1.59 -20.76
C GLY A 184 0.25 1.69 -19.37
N VAL A 185 -0.16 0.58 -18.75
CA VAL A 185 -0.59 0.54 -17.35
C VAL A 185 0.64 0.30 -16.47
N VAL A 186 1.07 1.34 -15.77
CA VAL A 186 2.30 1.36 -14.95
C VAL A 186 2.05 1.11 -13.46
N PHE A 187 0.84 0.75 -13.06
CA PHE A 187 0.45 0.64 -11.66
C PHE A 187 -0.33 -0.67 -11.42
N PRO A 188 -0.41 -1.15 -10.15
CA PRO A 188 -1.08 -2.40 -9.83
C PRO A 188 -2.60 -2.17 -9.81
N ALA A 189 -3.23 -2.28 -10.99
CA ALA A 189 -4.65 -1.98 -11.17
C ALA A 189 -5.59 -2.71 -10.19
N PRO A 190 -5.37 -3.99 -9.83
CA PRO A 190 -6.22 -4.66 -8.83
C PRO A 190 -6.14 -4.03 -7.43
N SER A 191 -4.95 -3.74 -6.91
CA SER A 191 -4.73 -3.06 -5.62
C SER A 191 -5.31 -1.65 -5.64
N ALA A 192 -5.08 -0.91 -6.74
CA ALA A 192 -5.63 0.42 -6.93
C ALA A 192 -7.17 0.41 -6.95
N LEU A 193 -7.78 -0.55 -7.67
CA LEU A 193 -9.23 -0.76 -7.71
C LEU A 193 -9.79 -1.06 -6.31
N LEU A 194 -9.21 -2.03 -5.60
CA LEU A 194 -9.70 -2.43 -4.29
C LEU A 194 -9.63 -1.26 -3.30
N ASN A 195 -8.51 -0.51 -3.30
CA ASN A 195 -8.38 0.71 -2.51
C ASN A 195 -9.46 1.75 -2.84
N GLN A 196 -9.72 2.03 -4.12
CA GLN A 196 -10.76 2.98 -4.52
C GLN A 196 -12.16 2.53 -4.06
N LEU A 197 -12.43 1.23 -4.04
CA LEU A 197 -13.73 0.72 -3.63
C LEU A 197 -13.93 0.77 -2.12
N LEU A 198 -12.88 0.65 -1.30
CA LEU A 198 -12.98 0.71 0.16
C LEU A 198 -13.60 2.03 0.65
N VAL A 199 -14.53 1.91 1.60
CA VAL A 199 -15.12 3.06 2.30
C VAL A 199 -14.67 3.02 3.75
N PRO A 200 -14.10 4.11 4.29
CA PRO A 200 -13.76 4.18 5.70
C PRO A 200 -14.98 3.86 6.59
N ARG A 201 -14.75 3.15 7.69
CA ARG A 201 -15.78 2.79 8.69
C ARG A 201 -16.89 1.85 8.19
N GLN A 202 -16.65 1.06 7.14
CA GLN A 202 -17.55 -0.03 6.70
C GLN A 202 -16.91 -1.40 6.99
N PRO A 203 -17.02 -1.93 8.23
CA PRO A 203 -16.35 -3.18 8.63
C PRO A 203 -16.84 -4.40 7.83
N GLU A 204 -18.07 -4.36 7.33
CA GLU A 204 -18.67 -5.41 6.50
C GLU A 204 -17.93 -5.61 5.17
N MET A 205 -17.35 -4.55 4.59
CA MET A 205 -16.53 -4.67 3.38
C MET A 205 -15.24 -5.43 3.66
N LEU A 206 -14.61 -5.14 4.80
CA LEU A 206 -13.39 -5.81 5.23
C LEU A 206 -13.65 -7.28 5.57
N SER A 207 -14.80 -7.58 6.20
CA SER A 207 -15.22 -8.96 6.45
C SER A 207 -15.43 -9.76 5.16
N LYS A 208 -15.99 -9.13 4.11
CA LYS A 208 -16.10 -9.75 2.78
C LYS A 208 -14.75 -10.01 2.14
N ILE A 209 -13.78 -9.10 2.28
CA ILE A 209 -12.41 -9.30 1.79
C ILE A 209 -11.81 -10.55 2.45
N VAL A 210 -11.88 -10.62 3.79
CA VAL A 210 -11.37 -11.78 4.55
C VAL A 210 -12.06 -13.07 4.14
N GLN A 211 -13.39 -13.05 3.98
CA GLN A 211 -14.16 -14.20 3.52
C GLN A 211 -13.68 -14.70 2.16
N VAL A 212 -13.54 -13.80 1.18
CA VAL A 212 -13.11 -14.13 -0.19
C VAL A 212 -11.64 -14.59 -0.22
N SER A 213 -10.81 -14.12 0.71
CA SER A 213 -9.42 -14.55 0.88
C SER A 213 -9.25 -15.90 1.61
N GLY A 214 -10.33 -16.62 1.90
CA GLY A 214 -10.28 -17.93 2.55
C GLY A 214 -10.51 -17.91 4.07
N GLU A 215 -11.22 -16.89 4.57
CA GLU A 215 -11.60 -16.72 5.99
C GLU A 215 -10.44 -16.53 6.97
N THR A 216 -9.23 -16.24 6.47
CA THR A 216 -8.04 -16.02 7.30
C THR A 216 -7.56 -14.57 7.20
N LEU A 217 -7.43 -13.91 8.35
CA LEU A 217 -6.81 -12.57 8.42
C LEU A 217 -5.38 -12.60 7.91
N SER A 218 -4.63 -13.66 8.23
CA SER A 218 -3.22 -13.82 7.86
C SER A 218 -3.00 -13.77 6.36
N THR A 219 -3.86 -14.37 5.54
CA THR A 219 -3.69 -14.36 4.08
C THR A 219 -3.79 -12.94 3.51
N VAL A 220 -4.71 -12.12 4.01
CA VAL A 220 -4.84 -10.71 3.60
C VAL A 220 -3.59 -9.92 4.01
N ILE A 221 -3.13 -10.11 5.24
CA ILE A 221 -2.02 -9.37 5.83
C ILE A 221 -0.69 -9.74 5.16
N GLU A 222 -0.39 -11.03 5.06
CA GLU A 222 0.84 -11.55 4.46
C GLU A 222 0.95 -11.10 3.02
N LEU A 223 -0.14 -11.19 2.23
CA LEU A 223 -0.13 -10.77 0.84
C LEU A 223 0.10 -9.26 0.69
N ALA A 224 -0.63 -8.43 1.44
CA ALA A 224 -0.51 -6.98 1.35
C ALA A 224 0.89 -6.49 1.78
N LEU A 225 1.42 -7.04 2.88
CA LEU A 225 2.75 -6.69 3.40
C LEU A 225 3.86 -7.22 2.51
N TYR A 226 3.75 -8.45 2.00
CA TYR A 226 4.70 -9.02 1.05
C TYR A 226 4.85 -8.13 -0.19
N ARG A 227 3.75 -7.69 -0.78
CA ARG A 227 3.77 -6.82 -1.96
C ARG A 227 4.41 -5.46 -1.70
N LEU A 228 4.15 -4.85 -0.53
CA LEU A 228 4.81 -3.61 -0.14
C LEU A 228 6.32 -3.82 0.07
N ILE A 229 6.73 -4.95 0.65
CA ILE A 229 8.15 -5.29 0.81
C ILE A 229 8.82 -5.43 -0.56
N THR A 230 8.25 -6.26 -1.45
CA THR A 230 8.83 -6.53 -2.78
C THR A 230 8.89 -5.27 -3.64
N SER A 231 7.85 -4.44 -3.66
CA SER A 231 7.85 -3.19 -4.43
C SER A 231 8.78 -2.10 -3.88
N SER A 232 9.19 -2.23 -2.61
CA SER A 232 10.14 -1.31 -1.96
C SER A 232 11.56 -1.86 -1.82
N GLU A 233 11.89 -2.94 -2.53
CA GLU A 233 13.24 -3.49 -2.54
C GLU A 233 14.23 -2.47 -3.14
N PRO A 234 15.34 -2.14 -2.43
CA PRO A 234 16.28 -1.10 -2.89
C PRO A 234 16.93 -1.36 -4.25
N ALA A 235 16.91 -2.60 -4.75
CA ALA A 235 17.45 -2.95 -6.06
C ALA A 235 16.50 -2.57 -7.21
N HIS A 236 15.20 -2.49 -6.95
CA HIS A 236 14.18 -2.21 -7.95
C HIS A 236 12.91 -1.65 -7.28
N ILE A 237 12.91 -0.36 -6.98
CA ILE A 237 11.76 0.29 -6.35
C ILE A 237 10.71 0.61 -7.43
N ASP A 238 9.53 -0.01 -7.34
CA ASP A 238 8.37 0.35 -8.15
C ASP A 238 7.50 1.37 -7.38
N ILE A 239 7.68 2.64 -7.72
CA ILE A 239 7.05 3.79 -7.04
C ILE A 239 5.52 3.70 -7.08
N TYR A 240 4.94 3.21 -8.19
CA TYR A 240 3.50 3.10 -8.32
C TYR A 240 2.97 1.97 -7.45
N ASP A 241 3.65 0.83 -7.48
CA ASP A 241 3.29 -0.31 -6.63
C ASP A 241 3.33 0.08 -5.15
N VAL A 242 4.43 0.69 -4.69
CA VAL A 242 4.56 1.16 -3.29
C VAL A 242 3.41 2.08 -2.90
N LYS A 243 3.06 3.06 -3.75
CA LYS A 243 1.96 3.98 -3.49
C LYS A 243 0.64 3.22 -3.29
N TYR A 244 0.25 2.40 -4.26
CA TYR A 244 -1.07 1.76 -4.24
C TYR A 244 -1.18 0.62 -3.23
N HIS A 245 -0.09 -0.11 -2.97
CA HIS A 245 -0.03 -1.10 -1.90
C HIS A 245 -0.14 -0.41 -0.53
N MET A 246 0.52 0.72 -0.33
CA MET A 246 0.40 1.50 0.90
C MET A 246 -1.01 2.07 1.10
N ASP A 247 -1.61 2.66 0.06
CA ASP A 247 -2.98 3.17 0.12
C ASP A 247 -3.98 2.06 0.48
N LEU A 248 -3.83 0.88 -0.15
CA LEU A 248 -4.67 -0.27 0.16
C LEU A 248 -4.50 -0.73 1.61
N ILE A 249 -3.26 -0.86 2.10
CA ILE A 249 -2.99 -1.20 3.51
C ILE A 249 -3.65 -0.17 4.43
N PHE A 250 -3.55 1.13 4.12
CA PHE A 250 -4.22 2.19 4.88
C PHE A 250 -5.75 1.98 4.90
N GLY A 251 -6.36 1.67 3.76
CA GLY A 251 -7.80 1.34 3.69
C GLY A 251 -8.18 0.11 4.54
N LEU A 252 -7.35 -0.93 4.52
CA LEU A 252 -7.56 -2.17 5.28
C LEU A 252 -7.38 -1.99 6.80
N THR A 253 -6.60 -1.01 7.24
CA THR A 253 -6.37 -0.71 8.67
C THR A 253 -7.19 0.44 9.22
N SER A 254 -7.89 1.20 8.37
CA SER A 254 -8.63 2.42 8.76
C SER A 254 -9.88 2.16 9.61
N ASN A 255 -10.36 0.92 9.70
CA ASN A 255 -11.52 0.59 10.53
C ASN A 255 -11.08 0.19 11.94
N VAL A 256 -11.39 1.06 12.91
CA VAL A 256 -10.99 0.91 14.32
C VAL A 256 -11.49 -0.39 14.95
N ASP A 257 -12.69 -0.83 14.57
CA ASP A 257 -13.37 -1.95 15.21
C ASP A 257 -13.11 -3.29 14.49
N HIS A 258 -12.41 -3.27 13.34
CA HIS A 258 -12.18 -4.47 12.56
C HIS A 258 -10.87 -5.18 12.97
N PRO A 259 -10.88 -6.51 13.19
CA PRO A 259 -9.69 -7.27 13.63
C PRO A 259 -8.46 -7.17 12.72
N LEU A 260 -8.66 -6.81 11.44
CA LEU A 260 -7.54 -6.58 10.51
C LEU A 260 -6.61 -5.48 11.00
N ARG A 261 -7.13 -4.41 11.62
CA ARG A 261 -6.30 -3.29 12.09
C ARG A 261 -5.22 -3.78 13.05
N ASP A 262 -5.63 -4.42 14.14
CA ASP A 262 -4.71 -4.94 15.15
C ASP A 262 -3.79 -6.01 14.54
N ALA A 263 -4.32 -6.85 13.65
CA ALA A 263 -3.54 -7.89 13.02
C ALA A 263 -2.43 -7.34 12.10
N PHE A 264 -2.68 -6.27 11.33
CA PHE A 264 -1.64 -5.56 10.56
C PHE A 264 -0.59 -4.90 11.47
N LEU A 265 -1.04 -4.24 12.54
CA LEU A 265 -0.12 -3.60 13.50
C LEU A 265 0.79 -4.63 14.19
N ASN A 266 0.22 -5.77 14.59
CA ASN A 266 0.95 -6.91 15.16
C ASN A 266 1.90 -7.58 14.15
N ALA A 267 1.58 -7.51 12.85
CA ALA A 267 2.42 -8.00 11.76
C ALA A 267 3.51 -6.99 11.33
N ASN A 268 3.85 -6.02 12.17
CA ASN A 268 4.89 -5.02 11.94
C ASN A 268 4.66 -4.12 10.71
N ALA A 269 3.41 -3.85 10.34
CA ALA A 269 3.09 -2.97 9.21
C ALA A 269 3.76 -1.58 9.33
N ILE A 270 3.91 -1.04 10.55
CA ILE A 270 4.61 0.23 10.80
C ILE A 270 6.10 0.16 10.40
N VAL A 271 6.78 -0.94 10.74
CA VAL A 271 8.19 -1.14 10.40
C VAL A 271 8.35 -1.27 8.90
N ILE A 272 7.48 -2.05 8.25
CA ILE A 272 7.50 -2.26 6.79
C ILE A 272 7.23 -0.96 6.05
N ALA A 273 6.20 -0.20 6.44
CA ALA A 273 5.89 1.11 5.87
C ALA A 273 7.06 2.10 6.04
N THR A 274 7.69 2.12 7.24
CA THR A 274 8.87 2.97 7.47
C THR A 274 10.06 2.54 6.58
N GLY A 275 10.25 1.22 6.40
CA GLY A 275 11.26 0.67 5.49
C GLY A 275 11.03 1.10 4.03
N ALA A 276 9.79 1.03 3.55
CA ALA A 276 9.42 1.49 2.21
C ALA A 276 9.67 3.00 2.04
N LEU A 277 9.36 3.81 3.07
CA LEU A 277 9.64 5.24 3.07
C LEU A 277 11.15 5.55 3.03
N VAL A 278 11.96 4.76 3.74
CA VAL A 278 13.43 4.84 3.69
C VAL A 278 13.95 4.48 2.30
N ALA A 279 13.42 3.43 1.68
CA ALA A 279 13.81 3.02 0.33
C ALA A 279 13.52 4.12 -0.70
N LEU A 280 12.29 4.66 -0.71
CA LEU A 280 11.90 5.76 -1.60
C LEU A 280 12.77 7.02 -1.40
N SER A 281 13.15 7.33 -0.16
CA SER A 281 13.99 8.51 0.12
C SER A 281 15.44 8.34 -0.34
N ARG A 282 15.93 7.10 -0.44
CA ARG A 282 17.28 6.81 -0.95
C ARG A 282 17.36 6.85 -2.47
N GLU A 283 16.30 6.44 -3.16
CA GLU A 283 16.24 6.50 -4.63
C GLU A 283 16.57 7.90 -5.16
N PHE A 284 16.12 8.92 -4.46
CA PHE A 284 16.40 10.30 -4.81
C PHE A 284 17.83 10.80 -4.50
N ASP A 285 18.60 10.13 -3.64
CA ASP A 285 19.95 10.61 -3.30
C ASP A 285 20.96 10.29 -4.41
N CYS A 286 20.62 9.37 -5.32
CA CYS A 286 21.49 8.90 -6.39
C CYS A 286 21.37 9.68 -7.72
N GLY A 287 20.37 10.56 -7.88
CA GLY A 287 20.08 11.22 -9.15
C GLY A 287 20.55 12.68 -9.24
N ASP A 288 20.92 13.11 -10.45
CA ASP A 288 21.01 14.54 -10.78
C ASP A 288 19.65 15.20 -10.52
N ILE A 289 19.68 16.35 -9.82
CA ILE A 289 18.48 17.07 -9.32
C ILE A 289 17.48 17.40 -10.44
N ASP A 290 17.91 17.42 -11.70
CA ASP A 290 17.04 17.67 -12.84
C ASP A 290 16.12 16.49 -13.20
N ASP A 291 16.51 15.24 -12.92
CA ASP A 291 15.68 14.04 -13.06
C ASP A 291 14.81 13.77 -11.82
N ALA A 292 15.08 14.46 -10.71
CA ALA A 292 14.35 14.33 -9.44
C ALA A 292 12.90 14.87 -9.49
N LYS A 293 12.37 15.21 -10.67
CA LYS A 293 11.02 15.78 -10.86
C LYS A 293 9.91 14.74 -11.00
N ASN A 294 10.11 13.48 -10.56
CA ASN A 294 9.02 12.51 -10.63
C ASN A 294 7.96 12.80 -9.53
N PRO A 295 6.80 13.40 -9.86
CA PRO A 295 5.78 13.74 -8.86
C PRO A 295 5.17 12.51 -8.21
N HIS A 296 5.34 11.32 -8.80
CA HIS A 296 4.79 10.10 -8.24
C HIS A 296 5.52 9.65 -6.96
N VAL A 297 6.80 10.00 -6.82
CA VAL A 297 7.55 9.64 -5.59
C VAL A 297 7.08 10.49 -4.42
N THR A 298 6.84 11.79 -4.61
CA THR A 298 6.32 12.66 -3.54
C THR A 298 4.94 12.18 -3.08
N VAL A 299 4.08 11.79 -4.03
CA VAL A 299 2.77 11.20 -3.74
C VAL A 299 2.90 9.87 -2.99
N ALA A 300 3.83 8.98 -3.35
CA ALA A 300 4.07 7.72 -2.64
C ALA A 300 4.56 7.98 -1.20
N ILE A 301 5.50 8.91 -1.03
CA ILE A 301 5.98 9.35 0.28
C ILE A 301 4.83 9.92 1.11
N ALA A 302 4.02 10.81 0.54
CA ALA A 302 2.86 11.40 1.22
C ALA A 302 1.90 10.31 1.71
N SER A 303 1.62 9.31 0.87
CA SER A 303 0.75 8.17 1.21
C SER A 303 1.27 7.40 2.44
N ILE A 304 2.58 7.11 2.49
CA ILE A 304 3.20 6.46 3.66
C ILE A 304 3.20 7.37 4.88
N LEU A 305 3.48 8.67 4.74
CA LEU A 305 3.47 9.61 5.86
C LEU A 305 2.06 9.77 6.45
N VAL A 306 1.00 9.76 5.63
CA VAL A 306 -0.39 9.73 6.12
C VAL A 306 -0.66 8.48 6.94
N TYR A 307 -0.23 7.31 6.45
CA TYR A 307 -0.36 6.05 7.19
C TYR A 307 0.36 6.12 8.54
N LEU A 308 1.64 6.51 8.54
CA LEU A 308 2.43 6.62 9.77
C LEU A 308 1.84 7.65 10.73
N LYS A 309 1.45 8.84 10.27
CA LYS A 309 0.81 9.86 11.11
C LYS A 309 -0.46 9.34 11.79
N THR A 310 -1.23 8.52 11.09
CA THR A 310 -2.49 7.99 11.59
C THR A 310 -2.28 6.93 12.67
N PHE A 311 -1.27 6.07 12.52
CA PHE A 311 -1.11 4.89 13.39
C PHE A 311 0.05 4.96 14.39
N LEU A 312 0.98 5.91 14.27
CA LEU A 312 2.10 6.01 15.20
C LEU A 312 1.67 6.40 16.63
N GLU A 313 0.60 7.19 16.76
CA GLU A 313 0.05 7.59 18.07
C GLU A 313 -1.13 6.68 18.50
N ASP A 314 -1.33 5.55 17.81
CA ASP A 314 -2.39 4.61 18.14
C ASP A 314 -2.04 3.79 19.39
N THR A 315 -3.06 3.36 20.15
CA THR A 315 -2.91 2.67 21.44
C THR A 315 -2.06 3.45 22.46
N ASP A 316 -0.88 2.96 22.82
CA ASP A 316 0.07 3.64 23.72
C ASP A 316 1.04 4.58 22.98
N GLY A 317 1.08 4.51 21.65
CA GLY A 317 1.97 5.22 20.73
C GLY A 317 3.46 4.89 20.88
N PHE A 318 3.98 4.70 22.09
CA PHE A 318 5.40 4.51 22.34
C PHE A 318 5.94 3.25 21.66
N THR A 319 5.13 2.20 21.55
CA THR A 319 5.53 0.96 20.87
C THR A 319 5.83 1.23 19.40
N PHE A 320 4.90 1.86 18.67
CA PHE A 320 5.03 2.12 17.24
C PHE A 320 6.03 3.24 16.93
N ILE A 321 6.11 4.27 17.76
CA ILE A 321 7.15 5.30 17.67
C ILE A 321 8.54 4.68 17.83
N SER A 322 8.74 3.82 18.83
CA SER A 322 10.02 3.14 19.04
C SER A 322 10.39 2.24 17.85
N LEU A 323 9.42 1.49 17.31
CA LEU A 323 9.62 0.61 16.16
C LEU A 323 9.98 1.39 14.87
N SER A 324 9.25 2.47 14.56
CA SER A 324 9.54 3.30 13.37
C SER A 324 10.89 4.01 13.47
N LEU A 325 11.29 4.50 14.65
CA LEU A 325 12.61 5.09 14.86
C LEU A 325 13.75 4.06 14.63
N ARG A 326 13.58 2.83 15.11
CA ARG A 326 14.52 1.72 14.83
C ARG A 326 14.55 1.36 13.34
N ALA A 327 13.42 1.50 12.65
CA ALA A 327 13.32 1.39 11.20
C ALA A 327 13.84 2.62 10.45
N SER A 328 14.57 3.52 11.13
CA SER A 328 15.20 4.72 10.55
C SER A 328 14.25 5.82 10.10
N LEU A 329 13.08 6.01 10.75
CA LEU A 329 12.13 7.09 10.41
C LEU A 329 12.75 8.50 10.32
N LEU A 330 13.79 8.81 11.09
CA LEU A 330 14.43 10.14 11.03
C LEU A 330 15.12 10.41 9.69
N LEU A 331 15.56 9.37 8.98
CA LEU A 331 16.22 9.47 7.68
C LEU A 331 15.32 10.11 6.61
N PRO A 332 14.14 9.56 6.27
CA PRO A 332 13.26 10.16 5.28
C PRO A 332 12.73 11.52 5.73
N LEU A 333 12.52 11.74 7.03
CA LEU A 333 12.10 13.04 7.56
C LEU A 333 13.18 14.11 7.33
N ALA A 334 14.46 13.82 7.64
CA ALA A 334 15.59 14.70 7.34
C ALA A 334 15.76 14.95 5.84
N TRP A 335 15.61 13.89 5.04
CA TRP A 335 15.80 13.93 3.60
C TRP A 335 14.74 14.80 2.91
N SER A 336 13.51 14.80 3.42
CA SER A 336 12.40 15.61 2.92
C SER A 336 12.68 17.12 2.88
N GLY A 337 13.69 17.62 3.59
CA GLY A 337 14.13 19.01 3.49
C GLY A 337 14.56 19.43 2.09
N ARG A 338 15.09 18.48 1.29
CA ARG A 338 15.38 18.72 -0.12
C ARG A 338 14.11 18.84 -0.98
N MET A 339 13.03 18.14 -0.60
CA MET A 339 11.78 18.08 -1.36
C MET A 339 10.87 19.29 -1.15
N ILE A 340 11.24 20.29 -0.35
CA ILE A 340 10.35 21.40 0.00
C ILE A 340 9.81 22.14 -1.22
N PHE A 341 10.63 22.30 -2.26
CA PHE A 341 10.21 22.97 -3.48
C PHE A 341 9.24 22.15 -4.34
N MET A 342 9.14 20.84 -4.09
CA MET A 342 8.26 19.92 -4.82
C MET A 342 7.02 19.52 -4.03
N SER A 343 7.08 19.63 -2.70
CA SER A 343 5.99 19.23 -1.83
C SER A 343 4.87 20.25 -1.78
N THR A 344 3.64 19.75 -1.75
CA THR A 344 2.46 20.57 -1.43
C THR A 344 2.51 21.06 0.02
N GLU A 345 1.69 22.06 0.36
CA GLU A 345 1.53 22.53 1.74
C GLU A 345 1.06 21.40 2.67
N GLU A 346 0.10 20.59 2.21
CA GLU A 346 -0.40 19.42 2.94
C GLU A 346 0.73 18.41 3.27
N GLU A 347 1.61 18.14 2.31
CA GLU A 347 2.78 17.27 2.53
C GLU A 347 3.79 17.86 3.54
N GLN A 348 3.91 19.19 3.59
CA GLN A 348 4.74 19.88 4.59
C GLN A 348 4.10 19.77 5.98
N GLU A 349 2.80 19.97 6.09
CA GLU A 349 2.05 19.84 7.34
C GLU A 349 2.10 18.42 7.91
N LEU A 350 1.99 17.38 7.06
CA LEU A 350 2.11 15.99 7.49
C LEU A 350 3.47 15.72 8.15
N ARG A 351 4.56 16.25 7.58
CA ARG A 351 5.91 16.13 8.13
C ARG A 351 6.08 16.89 9.43
N ILE A 352 5.62 18.13 9.46
CA ILE A 352 5.63 18.96 10.68
C ILE A 352 4.87 18.26 11.80
N SER A 353 3.69 17.71 11.49
CA SER A 353 2.88 16.96 12.44
C SER A 353 3.66 15.78 13.01
N LEU A 354 4.32 14.97 12.18
CA LEU A 354 5.13 13.83 12.62
C LEU A 354 6.31 14.27 13.50
N LEU A 355 7.08 15.27 13.06
CA LEU A 355 8.20 15.83 13.84
C LEU A 355 7.74 16.39 15.18
N SER A 356 6.57 17.03 15.22
CA SER A 356 6.01 17.61 16.45
C SER A 356 5.53 16.54 17.46
N ALA A 357 5.20 15.33 16.98
CA ALA A 357 4.74 14.24 17.82
C ALA A 357 5.90 13.55 18.55
N LEU A 358 7.05 13.34 17.88
CA LEU A 358 8.20 12.60 18.43
C LEU A 358 8.65 13.07 19.82
N PRO A 359 8.80 14.39 20.12
CA PRO A 359 9.20 14.89 21.43
C PRO A 359 8.34 14.38 22.60
N ARG A 360 7.04 14.15 22.39
CA ARG A 360 6.10 13.72 23.45
C ARG A 360 6.43 12.33 23.96
N TYR A 361 7.01 11.48 23.11
CA TYR A 361 7.36 10.09 23.43
C TYR A 361 8.79 9.95 23.97
N LEU A 362 9.56 11.04 24.06
CA LEU A 362 10.91 11.03 24.67
C LEU A 362 10.87 10.91 26.21
N VAL A 363 9.69 10.67 26.80
CA VAL A 363 9.55 10.25 28.21
C VAL A 363 9.84 8.76 28.41
N TYR A 364 9.80 7.96 27.33
CA TYR A 364 10.01 6.52 27.37
C TYR A 364 11.47 6.18 27.05
N HIS A 365 12.14 5.46 27.95
CA HIS A 365 13.55 5.03 27.77
C HIS A 365 13.78 4.27 26.45
N SER A 366 12.85 3.38 26.08
CA SER A 366 12.89 2.63 24.82
C SER A 366 12.83 3.51 23.57
N VAL A 367 12.14 4.65 23.65
CA VAL A 367 12.03 5.64 22.56
C VAL A 367 13.27 6.51 22.50
N ILE A 368 13.79 6.98 23.65
CA ILE A 368 15.07 7.72 23.73
C ILE A 368 16.19 6.91 23.08
N GLY A 369 16.32 5.63 23.46
CA GLY A 369 17.34 4.74 22.90
C GLY A 369 17.20 4.58 21.38
N ALA A 370 15.98 4.35 20.88
CA ALA A 370 15.71 4.22 19.45
C ALA A 370 15.99 5.52 18.67
N ALA A 371 15.54 6.66 19.19
CA ALA A 371 15.76 7.98 18.60
C ALA A 371 17.26 8.33 18.53
N ARG A 372 18.00 8.09 19.62
CA ARG A 372 19.46 8.32 19.68
C ARG A 372 20.20 7.49 18.65
N SER A 373 19.88 6.19 18.54
CA SER A 373 20.47 5.31 17.52
C SER A 373 20.14 5.78 16.10
N SER A 374 18.87 6.12 15.84
CA SER A 374 18.41 6.62 14.53
C SER A 374 19.13 7.92 14.13
N LEU A 375 19.25 8.87 15.06
CA LEU A 375 19.96 10.14 14.84
C LEU A 375 21.46 9.93 14.62
N GLN A 376 22.08 8.99 15.34
CA GLN A 376 23.49 8.65 15.15
C GLN A 376 23.73 8.05 13.75
N THR A 377 22.85 7.17 13.28
CA THR A 377 22.90 6.63 11.91
C THR A 377 22.82 7.76 10.88
N LEU A 378 21.92 8.72 11.07
CA LEU A 378 21.79 9.90 10.21
C LEU A 378 23.05 10.79 10.22
N LYS A 379 23.67 10.97 11.40
CA LYS A 379 24.94 11.70 11.56
C LYS A 379 26.07 10.99 10.80
N SER A 380 26.20 9.67 10.99
CA SER A 380 27.23 8.85 10.36
C SER A 380 27.07 8.73 8.84
N SER A 381 25.86 8.88 8.30
CA SER A 381 25.64 8.89 6.84
C SER A 381 25.87 10.26 6.19
N GLY A 382 26.22 11.31 6.96
CA GLY A 382 26.40 12.67 6.43
C GLY A 382 25.11 13.38 6.01
N LEU A 383 23.95 12.78 6.30
CA LEU A 383 22.65 13.30 5.85
C LEU A 383 22.03 14.30 6.82
N LEU A 384 22.62 14.48 8.01
CA LEU A 384 22.17 15.51 8.96
C LEU A 384 22.19 16.93 8.34
N GLY A 385 23.13 17.20 7.43
CA GLY A 385 23.18 18.48 6.71
C GLY A 385 21.91 18.78 5.90
N GLN A 386 21.11 17.75 5.54
CA GLN A 386 19.86 17.95 4.82
C GLN A 386 18.75 18.53 5.69
N ALA A 387 18.76 18.28 7.00
CA ALA A 387 17.86 18.95 7.93
C ALA A 387 18.12 20.46 8.00
N GLY A 388 19.31 20.93 7.60
CA GLY A 388 19.63 22.35 7.43
C GLY A 388 18.85 23.04 6.32
N LYS A 389 18.28 22.27 5.39
CA LYS A 389 17.48 22.78 4.26
C LYS A 389 15.99 22.85 4.56
N PHE A 390 15.58 22.54 5.79
CA PHE A 390 14.19 22.60 6.21
C PHE A 390 13.58 24.00 6.05
N SER A 391 12.26 24.03 5.85
CA SER A 391 11.48 25.25 5.97
C SER A 391 11.59 25.74 7.41
N ILE A 392 11.36 27.03 7.65
CA ILE A 392 11.47 27.62 8.99
C ILE A 392 10.63 26.82 10.02
N GLY A 393 9.39 26.45 9.65
CA GLY A 393 8.52 25.64 10.51
C GLY A 393 9.06 24.23 10.79
N SER A 394 9.47 23.48 9.76
CA SER A 394 10.04 22.14 9.96
C SER A 394 11.36 22.19 10.74
N ARG A 395 12.16 23.24 10.54
CA ARG A 395 13.43 23.45 11.22
C ARG A 395 13.25 23.66 12.72
N GLU A 396 12.29 24.50 13.12
CA GLU A 396 11.98 24.73 14.53
C GLU A 396 11.62 23.42 15.26
N HIS A 397 10.73 22.61 14.66
CA HIS A 397 10.34 21.32 15.24
C HIS A 397 11.49 20.33 15.32
N TRP A 398 12.37 20.29 14.30
CA TRP A 398 13.55 19.45 14.30
C TRP A 398 14.55 19.84 15.38
N ASP A 399 14.91 21.13 15.47
CA ASP A 399 15.88 21.64 16.44
C ASP A 399 15.37 21.40 17.88
N ARG A 400 14.07 21.60 18.11
CA ARG A 400 13.44 21.28 19.39
C ARG A 400 13.50 19.79 19.73
N PHE A 401 13.26 18.92 18.74
CA PHE A 401 13.36 17.48 18.91
C PHE A 401 14.79 17.05 19.25
N GLU A 402 15.80 17.53 18.50
CA GLU A 402 17.21 17.20 18.73
C GLU A 402 17.67 17.66 20.11
N ALA A 403 17.37 18.91 20.50
CA ALA A 403 17.73 19.45 21.82
C ALA A 403 17.08 18.65 22.96
N LEU A 404 15.79 18.31 22.85
CA LEU A 404 15.10 17.52 23.87
C LEU A 404 15.63 16.09 23.92
N LEU A 405 15.96 15.47 22.79
CA LEU A 405 16.53 14.14 22.73
C LEU A 405 17.89 14.08 23.43
N GLU A 406 18.75 15.07 23.23
CA GLU A 406 20.06 15.14 23.91
C GLU A 406 19.91 15.29 25.42
N ASP A 407 18.99 16.15 25.88
CA ASP A 407 18.68 16.32 27.30
C ASP A 407 18.18 15.02 27.93
N ARG A 408 17.17 14.39 27.31
CA ARG A 408 16.59 13.13 27.79
C ARG A 408 17.57 11.96 27.70
N ALA A 409 18.44 11.92 26.70
CA ALA A 409 19.48 10.90 26.60
C ALA A 409 20.49 11.00 27.75
N ARG A 410 20.90 12.23 28.13
CA ARG A 410 21.76 12.45 29.29
C ARG A 410 21.07 12.00 30.59
N ASP A 411 19.82 12.37 30.80
CA ASP A 411 19.05 11.92 31.96
C ASP A 411 18.92 10.39 32.01
N SER A 412 18.65 9.78 30.85
CA SER A 412 18.58 8.33 30.68
C SER A 412 19.91 7.64 31.01
N ASP A 413 21.04 8.21 30.59
CA ASP A 413 22.37 7.65 30.87
C ASP A 413 22.71 7.75 32.37
N VAL A 414 22.32 8.85 33.03
CA VAL A 414 22.45 9.00 34.51
C VAL A 414 21.56 7.99 35.22
N PHE A 415 20.31 7.85 34.80
CA PHE A 415 19.39 6.87 35.35
C PHE A 415 19.93 5.45 35.20
N ASP A 416 20.42 5.08 34.00
CA ASP A 416 21.03 3.78 33.76
C ASP A 416 22.28 3.54 34.62
N ALA A 417 23.09 4.58 34.85
CA ALA A 417 24.25 4.48 35.73
C ALA A 417 23.83 4.24 37.18
N LEU A 418 22.82 4.96 37.68
CA LEU A 418 22.27 4.79 39.03
C LEU A 418 21.58 3.44 39.20
N GLU A 419 20.78 3.00 38.22
CA GLU A 419 20.14 1.68 38.23
C GLU A 419 21.18 0.57 38.21
N LYS A 420 22.22 0.67 37.38
CA LYS A 420 23.34 -0.29 37.38
C LYS A 420 24.02 -0.36 38.76
N MET A 421 24.12 0.74 39.49
CA MET A 421 24.64 0.76 40.87
C MET A 421 23.66 0.14 41.89
N LYS A 422 22.36 0.09 41.60
CA LYS A 422 21.30 -0.43 42.49
C LYS A 422 20.88 -1.87 42.19
N ARG A 423 21.50 -2.57 41.24
CA ARG A 423 21.18 -3.98 40.96
C ARG A 423 21.68 -4.86 42.10
N PHE A 424 20.80 -5.17 43.04
CA PHE A 424 21.01 -6.18 44.08
C PHE A 424 20.42 -7.52 43.67
N CYS A 425 20.91 -8.61 44.28
CA CYS A 425 20.39 -9.93 43.97
C CYS A 425 19.02 -10.03 44.61
N ALA A 426 18.00 -10.35 43.82
CA ALA A 426 16.63 -10.43 44.32
C ALA A 426 16.42 -11.56 45.33
N ASN A 427 17.24 -12.63 45.28
CA ASN A 427 17.26 -13.67 46.31
C ASN A 427 17.60 -13.07 47.69
N SER A 428 16.62 -13.02 48.59
CA SER A 428 16.73 -12.49 49.95
C SER A 428 17.76 -13.25 50.82
N GLU A 429 18.02 -14.52 50.50
CA GLU A 429 19.02 -15.37 51.15
C GLU A 429 20.40 -15.26 50.50
N CYS A 430 20.60 -14.38 49.52
CA CYS A 430 21.90 -14.18 48.90
C CYS A 430 22.92 -13.68 49.93
N THR A 431 23.91 -14.51 50.24
CA THR A 431 25.04 -14.16 51.12
C THR A 431 26.05 -13.25 50.41
N GLY A 432 26.06 -13.24 49.08
CA GLY A 432 26.93 -12.41 48.24
C GLY A 432 26.35 -11.01 47.98
N ARG A 433 26.10 -10.21 49.03
CA ARG A 433 25.57 -8.83 48.95
C ARG A 433 26.57 -7.81 48.40
N GLY A 434 27.37 -8.18 47.40
CA GLY A 434 28.25 -7.26 46.68
C GLY A 434 27.55 -6.62 45.50
N LEU A 435 27.95 -5.39 45.15
CA LEU A 435 27.63 -4.77 43.87
C LEU A 435 28.05 -5.72 42.74
N PHE A 436 27.12 -6.14 41.88
CA PHE A 436 27.50 -7.01 40.76
C PHE A 436 28.27 -6.22 39.71
N GLN A 437 29.27 -6.86 39.13
CA GLN A 437 29.71 -6.47 37.80
C GLN A 437 28.54 -6.73 36.83
N ALA A 438 28.16 -5.71 36.06
CA ALA A 438 27.00 -5.73 35.16
C ALA A 438 26.98 -6.99 34.25
N ASN A 439 28.16 -7.49 33.91
CA ASN A 439 28.45 -8.58 32.98
C ASN A 439 28.06 -9.97 33.51
N LEU A 440 27.87 -10.12 34.82
CA LEU A 440 27.63 -11.42 35.49
C LEU A 440 26.18 -11.60 35.96
N THR A 441 25.34 -10.59 35.80
CA THR A 441 23.95 -10.63 36.27
C THR A 441 23.08 -11.51 35.38
N LYS A 442 22.32 -12.42 36.00
CA LYS A 442 21.28 -13.22 35.32
C LYS A 442 19.94 -12.56 35.57
N MET A 443 19.22 -12.22 34.51
CA MET A 443 17.87 -11.67 34.60
C MET A 443 16.86 -12.82 34.68
N CYS A 444 15.75 -12.60 35.38
CA CYS A 444 14.62 -13.52 35.32
C CYS A 444 14.09 -13.60 33.88
N MET A 445 14.01 -14.79 33.29
CA MET A 445 13.51 -14.97 31.92
C MET A 445 11.99 -14.76 31.80
N GLY A 446 11.24 -14.90 32.92
CA GLY A 446 9.81 -14.60 32.99
C GLY A 446 9.56 -13.10 33.04
N CYS A 447 9.71 -12.48 34.21
CA CYS A 447 9.35 -11.08 34.42
C CYS A 447 10.37 -10.04 33.91
N ARG A 448 11.63 -10.43 33.63
CA ARG A 448 12.71 -9.55 33.16
C ARG A 448 13.01 -8.31 34.04
N SER A 449 12.47 -8.24 35.25
CA SER A 449 12.61 -7.10 36.15
C SER A 449 13.56 -7.37 37.33
N VAL A 450 13.74 -8.65 37.70
CA VAL A 450 14.63 -9.03 38.81
C VAL A 450 15.94 -9.62 38.32
N PHE A 451 17.01 -9.29 39.04
CA PHE A 451 18.38 -9.68 38.73
C PHE A 451 18.94 -10.60 39.81
N TYR A 452 19.77 -11.55 39.38
CA TYR A 452 20.42 -12.53 40.23
C TYR A 452 21.92 -12.52 39.99
N CYS A 453 22.68 -12.70 41.07
CA CYS A 453 24.13 -12.83 41.01
C CYS A 453 24.59 -14.13 40.34
N SER A 454 23.71 -15.14 40.33
CA SER A 454 24.04 -16.50 39.92
C SER A 454 22.77 -17.31 39.62
N LYS A 455 22.90 -18.38 38.83
CA LYS A 455 21.80 -19.32 38.54
C LYS A 455 21.23 -20.00 39.79
N PRO A 456 22.02 -20.36 40.82
CA PRO A 456 21.48 -20.85 42.10
C PRO A 456 20.59 -19.84 42.81
N CYS A 457 20.98 -18.55 42.87
CA CYS A 457 20.14 -17.52 43.47
C CYS A 457 18.83 -17.32 42.70
N GLN A 458 18.91 -17.32 41.37
CA GLN A 458 17.71 -17.32 40.51
C GLN A 458 16.80 -18.51 40.82
N SER A 459 17.36 -19.72 40.86
CA SER A 459 16.56 -20.93 41.08
C SER A 459 15.96 -20.99 42.49
N SER A 460 16.67 -20.48 43.50
CA SER A 460 16.22 -20.40 44.89
C SER A 460 15.08 -19.41 45.04
N ASP A 461 15.28 -18.18 44.56
CA ASP A 461 14.26 -17.14 44.60
C ASP A 461 13.05 -17.52 43.74
N TRP A 462 13.27 -18.11 42.57
CA TRP A 462 12.17 -18.65 41.75
C TRP A 462 11.37 -19.70 42.52
N LYS A 463 11.96 -20.51 43.41
CA LYS A 463 11.22 -21.51 44.22
C LYS A 463 10.42 -20.90 45.36
N ARG A 464 10.80 -19.72 45.87
CA ARG A 464 10.29 -19.18 47.13
C ARG A 464 9.63 -17.80 47.02
N GLY A 465 9.89 -17.07 45.95
CA GLY A 465 9.44 -15.69 45.76
C GLY A 465 8.13 -15.59 45.00
N ASP A 466 7.43 -14.47 45.22
CA ASP A 466 6.06 -14.21 44.76
C ASP A 466 5.97 -13.73 43.30
N HIS A 467 7.08 -13.74 42.56
CA HIS A 467 7.17 -13.17 41.20
C HIS A 467 6.88 -14.18 40.07
N ARG A 468 6.34 -15.37 40.38
CA ARG A 468 5.95 -16.40 39.39
C ARG A 468 4.63 -16.13 38.65
N GLY A 469 3.80 -15.21 39.16
CA GLY A 469 2.43 -15.01 38.69
C GLY A 469 2.22 -13.88 37.68
N PHE A 470 3.30 -13.26 37.17
CA PHE A 470 3.26 -12.16 36.22
C PHE A 470 3.72 -12.58 34.83
#